data_AF-A0A1G8FJM5-F1
#
_entry.id   AF-A0A1G8FJM5-F1
#
_cell.length_a   1.000
_cell.length_b   1.000
_cell.length_c   1.000
_cell.angle_alpha   90.00
_cell.angle_beta   90.00
_cell.angle_gamma   90.00
#
_symmetry.space_group_name_H-M   'P 1'
#
loop_
_entity.id
_entity.type
_entity.pdbx_description
1 polymer ?
#
loop_
_entity_poly.entity_id
_entity_poly.type
_entity_poly.pdbx_seq_one_letter_code
_entity_poly.pdbx_strand_id
1 'polypeptide(L)' 'MCSRPTCRNYADRTLTYDYDDRMMAIGPLLDARQEGGYDLCDVHAARIQPPAGWTIVQHRADA' A
#
# COMPACT_ATOMS: atom_id res chain seq x y z
N MET A 1 -0.90 11.97 3.97
CA MET A 1 0.33 12.26 3.18
C MET A 1 1.05 10.95 2.91
N CYS A 2 1.70 10.80 1.75
CA CYS A 2 2.41 9.57 1.43
C CYS A 2 3.57 9.28 2.41
N SER A 3 3.70 8.03 2.84
CA SER A 3 4.71 7.56 3.79
C SER A 3 6.11 7.41 3.18
N ARG A 4 6.26 7.57 1.86
CA ARG A 4 7.56 7.54 1.18
C ARG A 4 8.35 8.80 1.51
N PRO A 5 9.63 8.67 1.93
CA PRO A 5 10.49 9.84 2.15
C PRO A 5 10.55 10.69 0.88
N THR A 6 10.57 12.00 1.05
CA THR A 6 10.54 13.04 -0.01
C THR A 6 9.27 13.11 -0.87
N CYS A 7 8.29 12.23 -0.67
CA CYS A 7 7.00 12.35 -1.35
C CYS A 7 6.07 13.34 -0.63
N ARG A 8 5.50 14.29 -1.38
CA ARG A 8 4.54 15.27 -0.87
C ARG A 8 3.10 15.03 -1.38
N ASN A 9 2.88 13.93 -2.08
CA ASN A 9 1.56 13.61 -2.62
C ASN A 9 0.61 13.18 -1.49
N TYR A 10 -0.69 13.42 -1.71
CA TYR A 10 -1.73 12.91 -0.83
C TYR A 10 -1.76 11.38 -0.89
N ALA A 11 -2.04 10.75 0.25
CA ALA A 11 -2.16 9.29 0.29
C ALA A 11 -3.62 8.94 0.02
N ASP A 12 -3.83 8.05 -0.93
CA ASP A 12 -5.16 7.56 -1.35
C ASP A 12 -5.26 6.02 -1.22
N ARG A 13 -4.12 5.38 -0.95
CA ARG A 13 -4.00 3.94 -0.85
C ARG A 13 -3.32 3.58 0.46
N THR A 14 -3.70 2.46 1.06
CA THR A 14 -2.98 1.89 2.20
C THR A 14 -2.38 0.56 1.78
N LEU A 15 -1.08 0.40 2.02
CA LEU A 15 -0.34 -0.84 1.89
C LEU A 15 -0.29 -1.54 3.23
N THR A 16 -0.63 -2.83 3.25
CA THR A 16 -0.54 -3.70 4.42
C THR A 16 0.31 -4.92 4.10
N TYR A 17 0.90 -5.51 5.13
CA TYR A 17 1.75 -6.68 5.03
C TYR A 17 1.13 -7.81 5.84
N ASP A 18 0.94 -8.95 5.19
CA ASP A 18 0.71 -10.23 5.84
C ASP A 18 2.02 -11.03 5.79
N TYR A 19 2.68 -11.14 6.93
CA TYR A 19 3.96 -11.84 7.02
C TYR A 19 3.80 -13.36 7.05
N ASP A 20 2.62 -13.87 7.43
CA ASP A 20 2.35 -15.31 7.54
C ASP A 20 2.19 -15.92 6.15
N ASP A 21 1.34 -15.29 5.32
CA ASP A 21 1.11 -15.65 3.92
C ASP A 21 2.16 -15.07 2.97
N ARG A 22 3.05 -14.20 3.47
CA ARG A 22 4.04 -13.44 2.67
C ARG A 22 3.34 -12.64 1.57
N MET A 23 2.29 -11.93 1.96
CA MET A 23 1.48 -11.14 1.06
C MET A 23 1.57 -9.65 1.38
N MET A 24 1.51 -8.83 0.35
CA MET A 24 1.34 -7.39 0.43
C MET A 24 0.01 -7.01 -0.21
N ALA A 25 -0.87 -6.35 0.54
CA ALA A 25 -2.16 -5.91 0.02
C ALA A 25 -2.20 -4.38 -0.06
N ILE A 26 -2.57 -3.87 -1.24
CA ILE A 26 -2.81 -2.45 -1.48
C ILE A 26 -4.31 -2.26 -1.64
N GLY A 27 -4.90 -1.51 -0.73
CA GLY A 27 -6.32 -1.18 -0.69
C GLY A 27 -6.58 0.32 -0.82
N PRO A 28 -7.86 0.74 -0.88
CA PRO A 28 -8.23 2.13 -0.66
C PRO A 28 -7.70 2.62 0.70
N LEU A 29 -7.50 3.92 0.84
CA LEU A 29 -7.10 4.52 2.11
C LEU A 29 -8.09 4.12 3.20
N LEU A 30 -7.57 3.52 4.27
CA LEU A 30 -8.40 3.13 5.41
C LEU A 30 -8.76 4.35 6.25
N ASP A 31 -10.02 4.42 6.69
CA ASP A 31 -10.53 5.52 7.54
C ASP A 31 -9.79 5.57 8.89
N ALA A 32 -9.42 4.39 9.39
CA ALA A 32 -8.55 4.21 10.53
C ALA A 32 -7.16 3.74 10.07
N ARG A 33 -6.12 4.38 10.62
CA ARG A 33 -4.73 3.99 10.37
C ARG A 33 -4.49 2.58 10.91
N GLN A 34 -4.38 1.61 10.02
CA GLN A 34 -4.01 0.24 10.38
C GLN A 34 -2.63 0.20 11.02
N GLU A 35 -2.49 -0.62 12.07
CA GLU A 35 -1.19 -0.95 12.66
C GLU A 35 -0.31 -1.66 11.63
N GLY A 36 0.91 -1.14 11.42
CA GLY A 36 1.83 -1.67 10.40
C GLY A 36 1.46 -1.33 8.94
N GLY A 37 0.39 -0.56 8.71
CA GLY A 37 0.01 -0.08 7.38
C GLY A 37 0.81 1.16 6.94
N TYR A 38 1.07 1.27 5.64
CA TYR A 38 1.73 2.42 5.02
C TYR A 38 0.80 3.11 4.04
N ASP A 39 0.51 4.38 4.28
CA ASP A 39 -0.32 5.17 3.37
C ASP A 39 0.54 5.66 2.20
N LEU A 40 0.14 5.33 0.98
CA LEU A 40 0.83 5.62 -0.27
C LEU A 40 -0.05 6.46 -1.19
N CYS A 41 0.59 7.30 -2.00
CA CYS A 41 -0.08 7.92 -3.13
C CYS A 41 -0.21 6.91 -4.28
N ASP A 42 -1.14 7.15 -5.20
CA ASP A 42 -1.38 6.27 -6.36
C ASP A 42 -0.09 5.91 -7.12
N VAL A 43 0.78 6.90 -7.36
CA VAL A 43 2.09 6.70 -8.02
C VAL A 43 2.97 5.69 -7.28
N HIS A 44 3.04 5.76 -5.95
CA HIS A 44 3.86 4.84 -5.17
C HIS A 44 3.21 3.49 -4.97
N ALA A 45 1.88 3.45 -4.82
CA ALA A 45 1.10 2.22 -4.79
C ALA A 45 1.25 1.43 -6.10
N ALA A 46 1.34 2.10 -7.24
CA ALA A 46 1.55 1.46 -8.55
C ALA A 46 2.99 0.96 -8.78
N ARG A 47 3.98 1.55 -8.11
CA ARG A 47 5.41 1.25 -8.34
C ARG A 47 6.01 0.29 -7.32
N ILE A 48 5.36 0.12 -6.17
CA ILE A 48 5.87 -0.75 -5.12
C ILE A 48 5.82 -2.21 -5.57
N GLN A 49 6.89 -2.93 -5.26
CA GLN A 49 7.04 -4.33 -5.61
C GLN A 49 7.25 -5.13 -4.32
N PRO A 50 6.66 -6.33 -4.23
CA PRO A 50 6.85 -7.18 -3.08
C PRO A 50 8.28 -7.77 -3.06
N PRO A 51 8.77 -8.20 -1.89
CA PRO A 51 10.01 -8.97 -1.79
C PRO A 51 9.95 -10.27 -2.63
N ALA A 52 11.11 -10.90 -2.87
CA ALA A 52 11.15 -12.16 -3.59
C ALA A 52 10.33 -13.25 -2.88
N GLY A 53 9.45 -13.92 -3.62
CA GLY A 53 8.56 -14.96 -3.10
C GLY A 53 7.34 -14.44 -2.31
N TRP A 54 7.08 -13.13 -2.36
CA TRP A 54 5.87 -12.53 -1.81
C TRP A 54 4.84 -12.23 -2.88
N THR A 55 3.56 -12.34 -2.52
CA THR A 55 2.43 -12.05 -3.40
C THR A 55 1.95 -10.61 -3.19
N ILE A 56 1.59 -9.89 -4.26
CA ILE A 56 0.98 -8.57 -4.15
C ILE A 56 -0.46 -8.58 -4.66
N VAL A 57 -1.40 -8.09 -3.84
CA VAL A 57 -2.81 -7.93 -4.19
C VAL A 57 -3.11 -6.44 -4.25
N GLN A 58 -3.47 -5.93 -5.43
CA GLN A 58 -3.83 -4.54 -5.62
C GLN A 58 -5.32 -4.40 -5.90
N HIS A 59 -6.05 -3.76 -4.99
CA HIS A 59 -7.42 -3.32 -5.27
C HIS A 59 -7.32 -2.04 -6.10
N ARG A 60 -7.49 -2.17 -7.41
CA ARG A 60 -7.74 -0.99 -8.25
C ARG A 60 -9.15 -0.51 -7.94
N ALA A 61 -9.27 0.76 -7.57
CA ALA A 61 -10.53 1.47 -7.61
C ALA A 61 -10.93 1.66 -9.08
N ASP A 62 -11.43 0.59 -9.68
CA ASP A 62 -12.13 0.58 -10.95
C ASP A 62 -13.47 -0.12 -10.70
N ALA A 63 -14.45 0.69 -10.30
CA ALA A 63 -15.89 0.45 -10.35
C ALA A 63 -16.60 1.81 -10.21
#